data_AF-A0A383CDX1-F1
#
_entry.id   AF-A0A383CDX1-F1
#
_cell.length_a   1.000
_cell.length_b   1.000
_cell.length_c   1.000
_cell.angle_alpha   90.00
_cell.angle_beta   90.00
_cell.angle_gamma   90.00
#
_symmetry.space_group_name_H-M   'P 1'
#
loop_
_entity.id
_entity.type
_entity.pdbx_description
1 polymer ?
#
loop_
_entity_poly.entity_id
_entity_poly.type
_entity_poly.pdbx_seq_one_letter_code
_entity_poly.pdbx_strand_id
1 'polypeptide(L)'
;MGGAVSAAVEGPAAMLYNPAGIAAWRGRSLLVSYQPLSLDRSRASLAGSMNVRGPLAFGLAWLHAGVDGLVARNGSGEVLEGGIDDAEDAVFFALGINATRRLQLGLGMKIIDQRIEAPQAGESSAKGR
;
A
#
# COMPACT_ATOMS: atom_id res chain seq x y z
N MET A 1 -10.76 -0.03 12.16
CA MET A 1 -11.73 -1.14 12.07
C MET A 1 -11.08 -2.53 12.02
N GLY A 2 -10.00 -2.81 12.78
CA GLY A 2 -9.47 -4.17 12.97
C GLY A 2 -9.24 -5.06 11.72
N GLY A 3 -9.06 -4.49 10.53
CA GLY A 3 -8.96 -5.23 9.26
C GLY A 3 -10.29 -5.51 8.52
N ALA A 4 -11.44 -5.21 9.11
CA ALA A 4 -12.77 -5.47 8.53
C ALA A 4 -13.28 -4.29 7.69
N VAL A 5 -12.70 -4.08 6.51
CA VAL A 5 -12.95 -2.88 5.69
C VAL A 5 -13.34 -3.15 4.24
N SER A 6 -13.45 -4.41 3.83
CA SER A 6 -13.74 -4.80 2.45
C SER A 6 -15.08 -4.31 1.91
N ALA A 7 -16.09 -4.12 2.77
CA ALA A 7 -17.43 -3.66 2.38
C ALA A 7 -17.76 -2.24 2.88
N ALA A 8 -16.98 -1.70 3.81
CA ALA A 8 -17.27 -0.42 4.47
C ALA A 8 -16.51 0.77 3.89
N VAL A 9 -15.46 0.50 3.09
CA VAL A 9 -14.56 1.53 2.60
C VAL A 9 -14.82 1.78 1.11
N GLU A 10 -14.98 3.05 0.79
CA GLU A 10 -15.23 3.55 -0.57
C GLU A 10 -14.16 4.57 -0.97
N GLY A 11 -14.17 4.97 -2.25
CA GLY A 11 -13.27 6.00 -2.76
C GLY A 11 -11.79 5.59 -2.70
N PRO A 12 -10.84 6.50 -2.44
CA PRO A 12 -9.41 6.21 -2.56
C PRO A 12 -8.91 5.22 -1.52
N ALA A 13 -9.53 5.16 -0.34
CA ALA A 13 -9.17 4.19 0.69
C ALA A 13 -9.49 2.75 0.25
N ALA A 14 -10.51 2.55 -0.60
CA ALA A 14 -10.92 1.23 -1.08
C ALA A 14 -9.83 0.57 -1.92
N MET A 15 -8.94 1.37 -2.53
CA MET A 15 -7.74 0.91 -3.23
C MET A 15 -6.88 -0.03 -2.38
N LEU A 16 -6.82 0.18 -1.07
CA LEU A 16 -5.95 -0.62 -0.19
C LEU A 16 -6.60 -1.93 0.29
N TYR A 17 -7.91 -2.12 0.05
CA TYR A 17 -8.68 -3.19 0.67
C TYR A 17 -9.59 -3.95 -0.32
N ASN A 18 -10.40 -3.23 -1.09
CA ASN A 18 -11.32 -3.79 -2.08
C ASN A 18 -11.51 -2.81 -3.26
N PRO A 19 -10.92 -3.06 -4.44
CA PRO A 19 -11.01 -2.15 -5.57
C PRO A 19 -12.45 -1.95 -6.08
N ALA A 20 -13.41 -2.82 -5.76
CA ALA A 20 -14.81 -2.60 -6.13
C ALA A 20 -15.42 -1.36 -5.45
N GLY A 21 -14.93 -1.00 -4.25
CA GLY A 21 -15.42 0.15 -3.48
C GLY A 21 -15.10 1.50 -4.12
N ILE A 22 -14.19 1.57 -5.09
CA ILE A 22 -13.89 2.82 -5.81
C ILE A 22 -15.07 3.25 -6.70
N ALA A 23 -15.89 2.30 -7.16
CA ALA A 23 -17.07 2.59 -7.98
C ALA A 23 -18.25 3.12 -7.16
N ALA A 24 -18.28 2.85 -5.85
CA ALA A 24 -19.35 3.30 -4.96
C ALA A 24 -19.35 4.82 -4.76
N TRP A 25 -18.16 5.44 -4.78
CA TRP A 25 -17.99 6.88 -4.66
C TRP A 25 -18.14 7.58 -6.02
N ARG A 26 -18.74 8.78 -6.03
CA ARG A 26 -18.83 9.66 -7.20
C ARG A 26 -18.00 10.92 -7.01
N GLY A 27 -17.33 11.37 -8.06
CA GLY A 27 -16.49 12.57 -8.05
C GLY A 27 -15.00 12.24 -8.06
N ARG A 28 -14.18 13.19 -7.58
CA ARG A 28 -12.72 13.06 -7.48
C ARG A 28 -12.33 13.19 -6.02
N SER A 29 -11.44 12.35 -5.55
CA SER A 29 -11.00 12.34 -4.16
C SER A 29 -9.55 11.92 -4.05
N LEU A 30 -8.89 12.44 -3.02
CA LEU A 30 -7.50 12.17 -2.69
C LEU A 30 -7.43 11.82 -1.21
N LEU A 31 -6.58 10.86 -0.88
CA LEU A 31 -6.29 10.42 0.47
C LEU A 31 -4.78 10.41 0.66
N VAL A 32 -4.33 11.06 1.73
CA VAL A 32 -2.94 11.01 2.20
C VAL A 32 -2.98 10.42 3.60
N SER A 33 -2.10 9.46 3.88
CA SER A 33 -1.97 8.92 5.22
C SER A 33 -0.50 8.66 5.56
N TYR A 34 -0.19 8.82 6.84
CA TYR A 34 1.10 8.48 7.43
C TYR A 34 0.84 7.83 8.79
N GLN A 35 1.49 6.70 9.04
CA GLN A 35 1.32 5.92 10.25
C GLN A 35 2.70 5.45 10.75
N PRO A 36 3.19 5.95 11.89
CA PRO A 36 4.29 5.33 12.59
C PRO A 36 3.83 4.02 13.25
N LEU A 37 4.70 3.01 13.25
CA LEU A 37 4.47 1.71 13.87
C LEU A 37 5.61 1.39 14.85
N SER A 38 5.42 0.35 15.67
CA SER A 38 6.45 -0.14 16.58
C SER A 38 7.65 -0.71 15.80
N LEU A 39 8.82 -0.75 16.47
CA LEU A 39 10.11 -1.20 15.90
C LEU A 39 10.62 -0.33 14.75
N ASP A 40 10.55 1.00 14.92
CA ASP A 40 11.08 1.99 13.98
C ASP A 40 10.55 1.83 12.54
N ARG A 41 9.34 1.27 12.41
CA ARG A 41 8.67 1.13 11.12
C ARG A 41 7.77 2.31 10.85
N SER A 42 7.69 2.70 9.60
CA SER A 42 6.77 3.74 9.13
C SER A 42 5.99 3.25 7.91
N ARG A 43 4.79 3.80 7.73
CA ARG A 43 3.97 3.56 6.55
C ARG A 43 3.37 4.86 6.06
N ALA A 44 3.55 5.15 4.77
CA ALA A 44 2.92 6.28 4.10
C ALA A 44 2.05 5.79 2.94
N SER A 45 0.97 6.50 2.63
CA SER A 45 0.15 6.20 1.47
C SER A 45 -0.39 7.46 0.82
N LEU A 46 -0.43 7.48 -0.52
CA LEU A 46 -1.12 8.47 -1.32
C LEU A 46 -2.07 7.76 -2.26
N ALA A 47 -3.37 7.99 -2.17
CA ALA A 47 -4.36 7.36 -3.04
C ALA A 47 -5.29 8.40 -3.65
N GLY A 48 -5.49 8.33 -4.96
CA GLY A 48 -6.46 9.12 -5.70
C GLY A 48 -7.50 8.22 -6.37
N SER A 49 -8.75 8.67 -6.39
CA SER A 49 -9.81 7.99 -7.14
C SER A 49 -10.67 9.00 -7.88
N MET A 50 -11.19 8.59 -9.04
CA MET A 50 -12.14 9.37 -9.79
C MET A 50 -13.24 8.51 -10.41
N ASN A 51 -14.47 9.00 -10.31
CA ASN A 51 -15.67 8.46 -10.93
C ASN A 51 -16.52 9.65 -11.39
N VAL A 52 -16.24 10.15 -12.59
CA VAL A 52 -16.77 11.45 -13.05
C VAL A 52 -18.06 11.27 -13.86
N ARG A 53 -18.19 10.19 -14.62
CA ARG A 53 -19.39 9.93 -15.44
C ARG A 53 -19.55 8.44 -15.74
N GLY A 54 -20.76 7.92 -15.53
CA GLY A 54 -21.12 6.54 -15.85
C GLY A 54 -20.84 5.58 -14.68
N PRO A 55 -20.81 4.26 -14.94
CA PRO A 55 -20.58 3.26 -13.91
C PRO A 55 -19.10 3.03 -13.60
N LEU A 56 -18.17 3.59 -14.39
CA LEU A 56 -16.74 3.29 -14.35
C LEU A 56 -15.97 4.27 -13.45
N ALA A 57 -15.10 3.72 -12.62
CA ALA A 57 -14.23 4.43 -11.70
C ALA A 57 -12.79 3.95 -11.86
N PHE A 58 -11.86 4.88 -11.64
CA PHE A 58 -10.42 4.66 -11.73
C PHE A 58 -9.76 5.07 -10.43
N GLY A 59 -8.68 4.38 -10.07
CA GLY A 59 -7.85 4.79 -8.95
C GLY A 59 -6.37 4.51 -9.19
N LEU A 60 -5.55 5.32 -8.54
CA LEU A 60 -4.11 5.17 -8.42
C LEU A 60 -3.73 5.35 -6.97
N ALA A 61 -2.90 4.45 -6.43
CA ALA A 61 -2.34 4.59 -5.11
C ALA A 61 -0.84 4.30 -5.11
N TRP A 62 -0.12 4.98 -4.23
CA TRP A 62 1.23 4.68 -3.84
C TRP A 62 1.23 4.35 -2.35
N LEU A 63 1.99 3.33 -1.98
CA LEU A 63 2.20 2.89 -0.62
C LEU A 63 3.70 2.77 -0.39
N HIS A 64 4.17 3.33 0.71
CA HIS A 64 5.52 3.18 1.18
C HIS A 64 5.49 2.54 2.56
N ALA A 65 6.34 1.54 2.77
CA ALA A 65 6.61 0.96 4.07
C ALA A 65 8.12 0.94 4.26
N GLY A 66 8.60 1.48 5.37
CA GLY A 66 10.02 1.59 5.67
C GLY A 66 10.31 1.14 7.08
N VAL A 67 11.53 0.66 7.29
CA VAL A 67 12.12 0.36 8.59
C VAL A 67 13.53 0.92 8.58
N ASP A 68 13.82 1.81 9.54
CA ASP A 68 15.12 2.46 9.66
C ASP A 68 15.81 2.03 10.95
N GLY A 69 17.11 1.75 10.86
CA GLY A 69 18.01 1.70 12.02
C GLY A 69 17.84 0.49 12.93
N LEU A 70 17.35 -0.65 12.42
CA LEU A 70 17.28 -1.85 13.25
C LEU A 70 18.69 -2.32 13.65
N VAL A 71 18.89 -2.54 14.94
CA VAL A 71 20.17 -3.03 15.47
C VAL A 71 20.37 -4.48 15.05
N ALA A 72 21.33 -4.72 14.16
CA ALA A 72 21.71 -6.05 13.72
C ALA A 72 22.55 -6.76 14.80
N ARG A 73 22.29 -8.05 15.02
CA ARG A 73 23.06 -8.90 15.93
C ARG A 73 23.44 -10.21 15.25
N ASN A 74 24.64 -10.71 15.53
CA ASN A 74 25.09 -12.02 15.06
C ASN A 74 24.51 -13.17 15.92
N GLY A 75 24.82 -14.41 15.56
CA GLY A 75 24.36 -15.61 16.29
C GLY A 75 24.85 -15.72 17.74
N SER A 76 25.89 -14.97 18.12
CA SER A 76 26.38 -14.82 19.50
C SER A 76 25.77 -13.63 20.25
N GLY A 77 24.93 -12.82 19.60
CA GLY A 77 24.24 -11.67 20.20
C GLY A 77 25.03 -10.36 20.20
N GLU A 78 26.23 -10.35 19.61
CA GLU A 78 27.05 -9.15 19.44
C GLU A 78 26.45 -8.23 18.38
N VAL A 79 26.51 -6.92 18.62
CA VAL A 79 26.01 -5.90 17.69
C VAL A 79 26.94 -5.81 16.49
N LEU A 80 26.37 -5.88 15.29
CA LEU A 80 27.10 -5.69 14.04
C LEU A 80 27.13 -4.19 13.71
N GLU A 81 28.23 -3.73 13.11
CA GLU A 81 28.30 -2.39 12.51
C GLU A 81 27.46 -2.33 11.23
N GLY A 82 26.63 -1.29 11.11
CA GLY A 82 25.55 -1.20 10.12
C GLY A 82 24.23 -1.69 10.72
N GLY A 83 23.16 -0.90 10.58
CA GLY A 83 21.80 -1.34 10.92
C GLY A 83 21.22 -2.23 9.83
N ILE A 84 20.00 -2.73 10.03
CA ILE A 84 19.17 -3.26 8.96
C ILE A 84 18.17 -2.19 8.57
N ASP A 85 18.21 -1.80 7.31
CA ASP A 85 17.26 -0.86 6.70
C ASP A 85 16.46 -1.61 5.62
N ASP A 86 15.14 -1.43 5.60
CA ASP A 86 14.25 -2.07 4.61
C ASP A 86 13.22 -1.05 4.14
N ALA A 87 13.07 -0.92 2.82
CA ALA A 87 12.10 -0.04 2.20
C ALA A 87 11.34 -0.78 1.10
N GLU A 88 10.02 -0.69 1.16
CA GLU A 88 9.09 -1.22 0.16
C GLU A 88 8.20 -0.11 -0.38
N ASP A 89 8.22 0.05 -1.71
CA ASP A 89 7.34 0.92 -2.44
C ASP A 89 6.39 0.09 -3.31
N ALA A 90 5.10 0.38 -3.23
CA ALA A 90 4.09 -0.24 -4.06
C ALA A 90 3.24 0.80 -4.79
N VAL A 91 3.03 0.59 -6.09
CA VAL A 91 2.09 1.36 -6.90
C VAL A 91 0.92 0.47 -7.27
N PHE A 92 -0.29 0.93 -6.99
CA PHE A 92 -1.53 0.20 -7.21
C PHE A 92 -2.45 0.95 -8.18
N PHE A 93 -2.87 0.25 -9.23
CA PHE A 93 -3.87 0.72 -10.18
C PHE A 93 -5.16 -0.05 -9.96
N ALA A 94 -6.31 0.61 -10.01
CA ALA A 94 -7.58 -0.08 -9.95
C ALA A 94 -8.63 0.50 -10.91
N LEU A 95 -9.51 -0.40 -11.33
CA LEU A 95 -10.71 -0.15 -12.10
C LEU A 95 -11.90 -0.68 -11.33
N GLY A 96 -12.97 0.09 -11.26
CA GLY A 96 -14.20 -0.29 -10.59
C GLY A 96 -15.39 -0.02 -11.49
N ILE A 97 -16.37 -0.92 -11.51
CA ILE A 97 -17.63 -0.73 -12.23
C ILE A 97 -18.83 -0.97 -11.33
N ASN A 98 -19.84 -0.10 -11.43
CA ASN A 98 -21.18 -0.36 -10.92
C ASN A 98 -21.95 -1.23 -11.94
N ALA A 99 -21.82 -2.56 -11.83
CA ALA A 99 -22.50 -3.50 -12.73
C ALA A 99 -24.03 -3.43 -12.59
N THR A 100 -24.52 -3.29 -11.35
CA THR A 100 -25.94 -3.11 -11.02
C THR A 100 -26.07 -2.11 -9.87
N ARG A 101 -27.28 -1.62 -9.55
CA ARG A 101 -27.53 -0.76 -8.37
C ARG A 101 -27.09 -1.35 -7.01
N ARG A 102 -26.80 -2.64 -6.96
CA ARG A 102 -26.41 -3.38 -5.74
C ARG A 102 -25.13 -4.21 -5.90
N LEU A 103 -24.47 -4.14 -7.06
CA LEU A 103 -23.30 -4.95 -7.36
C LEU A 103 -22.22 -4.10 -8.00
N GLN A 104 -21.06 -4.06 -7.36
CA GLN A 104 -19.84 -3.45 -7.87
C GLN A 104 -18.81 -4.54 -8.14
N LEU A 105 -18.06 -4.37 -9.22
CA LEU A 105 -16.91 -5.21 -9.55
C LEU A 105 -15.66 -4.34 -9.58
N GLY A 106 -14.53 -4.89 -9.15
CA GLY A 106 -13.26 -4.19 -9.12
C GLY A 106 -12.14 -5.09 -9.63
N LEU A 107 -11.20 -4.49 -10.36
CA LEU A 107 -9.95 -5.09 -10.78
C LEU A 107 -8.81 -4.22 -10.28
N GLY A 108 -7.76 -4.83 -9.75
CA GLY A 108 -6.59 -4.14 -9.25
C GLY A 108 -5.30 -4.81 -9.68
N MET A 109 -4.27 -4.01 -9.93
CA MET A 109 -2.92 -4.45 -10.28
C MET A 109 -1.91 -3.71 -9.39
N LYS A 110 -0.98 -4.46 -8.77
CA LYS A 110 -0.01 -3.91 -7.82
C LYS A 110 1.41 -4.21 -8.27
N ILE A 111 2.21 -3.17 -8.44
CA ILE A 111 3.65 -3.31 -8.69
C ILE A 111 4.35 -3.01 -7.37
N ILE A 112 5.25 -3.90 -6.95
CA ILE A 112 5.99 -3.80 -5.69
C ILE A 112 7.48 -3.76 -5.99
N ASP A 113 8.21 -2.82 -5.39
CA ASP A 113 9.66 -2.74 -5.40
C ASP A 113 10.13 -2.73 -3.94
N GLN A 114 10.94 -3.72 -3.57
CA GLN A 114 11.47 -3.85 -2.21
C GLN A 114 12.99 -3.77 -2.25
N ARG A 115 13.58 -3.09 -1.27
CA ARG A 115 15.03 -2.97 -1.06
C ARG A 115 15.35 -3.25 0.39
N ILE A 116 16.28 -4.17 0.62
CA ILE A 116 16.78 -4.52 1.95
C ILE A 116 18.28 -4.29 1.97
N GLU A 117 18.75 -3.55 2.95
CA GLU A 117 20.17 -3.40 3.26
C GLU A 117 20.43 -4.03 4.63
N ALA A 118 21.30 -5.04 4.65
CA ALA A 118 21.66 -5.74 5.88
C ALA A 118 23.18 -5.88 6.00
N PRO A 119 23.73 -5.79 7.23
CA PRO A 119 25.15 -5.96 7.46
C PRO A 119 25.56 -7.37 7.03
N GLN A 120 26.69 -7.48 6.35
CA GLN A 120 27.26 -8.73 5.80
C GLN A 120 26.54 -9.33 4.57
N ALA A 121 25.29 -8.96 4.29
CA ALA A 121 24.55 -9.43 3.10
C ALA A 121 24.54 -8.41 1.94
N GLY A 122 24.78 -7.12 2.22
CA GLY A 122 24.76 -6.04 1.23
C GLY A 122 23.33 -5.60 0.85
N GLU A 123 23.21 -4.79 -0.21
CA GLU A 123 21.91 -4.36 -0.75
C GLU A 123 21.30 -5.48 -1.62
N SER A 124 20.03 -5.79 -1.38
CA SER A 124 19.24 -6.73 -2.17
C SER A 124 17.92 -6.07 -2.58
N SER A 125 17.52 -6.25 -3.84
CA SER A 125 16.26 -5.71 -4.37
C SER A 125 15.37 -6.79 -4.97
N ALA A 126 14.06 -6.69 -4.77
CA ALA A 126 13.06 -7.59 -5.32
C ALA A 126 11.91 -6.81 -5.99
N LYS A 127 11.40 -7.33 -7.13
CA LYS A 127 10.28 -6.73 -7.86
C LYS A 127 9.11 -7.70 -7.99
N GLY A 128 7.93 -7.28 -7.53
CA GLY A 128 6.66 -7.99 -7.67
C GLY A 128 5.70 -7.31 -8.65
N ARG A 129 4.74 -8.08 -9.19
CA ARG A 129 3.65 -7.60 -10.06
C ARG A 129 2.31 -8.18 -9.64
#